data_AF-A0A8T5ID86-F1
#
_entry.id   AF-A0A8T5ID86-F1
#
_cell.length_a   1.000
_cell.length_b   1.000
_cell.length_c   1.000
_cell.angle_alpha   90.00
_cell.angle_beta   90.00
_cell.angle_gamma   90.00
#
_symmetry.space_group_name_H-M   'P 1'
#
loop_
_entity.id
_entity.type
_entity.pdbx_description
1 polymer ?
#
loop_
_entity_poly.entity_id
_entity_poly.type
_entity_poly.pdbx_seq_one_letter_code
_entity_poly.pdbx_strand_id
1 'polypeptide(L)'
;MLPDLTLFFTASIISVLSNWAAWNFVWKNESESSNEEENSITDKVFWFGFSYLLPFLPTLFVLFGDGGSKALGPSLTNWSLSILSGLLGFLMGGLAMSSWGYYRKKGTSGLKAESAKHFKWTTSLTTLAGLCWLFILVSRLF
;
A
#
# COMPACT_ATOMS: atom_id res chain seq x y z
N MET A 1 22.63 -4.65 -0.28
CA MET A 1 22.21 -4.39 -1.69
C MET A 1 21.26 -5.46 -2.21
N LEU A 2 21.67 -6.71 -2.49
CA LEU A 2 20.75 -7.78 -2.94
C LEU A 2 19.60 -8.10 -1.98
N PRO A 3 19.83 -8.32 -0.66
CA PRO A 3 18.74 -8.65 0.28
C PRO A 3 17.76 -7.49 0.48
N ASP A 4 18.26 -6.24 0.49
CA ASP A 4 17.41 -5.05 0.60
C ASP A 4 16.49 -4.93 -0.61
N LEU A 5 17.05 -5.06 -1.82
CA LEU A 5 16.26 -4.95 -3.06
C LEU A 5 15.14 -6.00 -3.09
N THR A 6 15.43 -7.24 -2.69
CA THR A 6 14.40 -8.29 -2.60
C THR A 6 13.32 -7.92 -1.60
N LEU A 7 13.66 -7.45 -0.40
CA LEU A 7 12.69 -7.05 0.63
C LEU A 7 11.78 -5.91 0.16
N PHE A 8 12.37 -4.84 -0.38
CA PHE A 8 11.63 -3.69 -0.90
C PHE A 8 10.73 -4.09 -2.07
N PHE A 9 11.25 -4.86 -3.02
CA PHE A 9 10.47 -5.32 -4.18
C PHE A 9 9.31 -6.22 -3.77
N THR A 10 9.53 -7.15 -2.83
CA THR A 10 8.46 -8.01 -2.29
C THR A 10 7.40 -7.19 -1.56
N ALA A 11 7.79 -6.22 -0.73
CA ALA A 11 6.84 -5.34 -0.04
C ALA A 11 6.03 -4.48 -1.04
N SER A 12 6.65 -3.98 -2.11
CA SER A 12 5.98 -3.27 -3.20
C SER A 12 4.93 -4.15 -3.88
N ILE A 13 5.28 -5.38 -4.24
CA ILE A 13 4.35 -6.32 -4.91
C ILE A 13 3.16 -6.63 -4.00
N ILE A 14 3.40 -6.98 -2.74
CA ILE A 14 2.32 -7.30 -1.78
C ILE A 14 1.38 -6.10 -1.61
N SER A 15 1.93 -4.88 -1.56
CA SER A 15 1.16 -3.64 -1.46
C SER A 15 0.27 -3.39 -2.67
N VAL A 16 0.81 -3.58 -3.88
CA VAL A 16 0.05 -3.41 -5.11
C VAL A 16 -1.03 -4.48 -5.25
N LEU A 17 -0.71 -5.74 -4.96
CA LEU A 17 -1.68 -6.83 -4.95
C LEU A 17 -2.79 -6.60 -3.92
N SER A 18 -2.44 -6.09 -2.73
CA SER A 18 -3.40 -5.71 -1.70
C SER A 18 -4.35 -4.63 -2.20
N ASN A 19 -3.82 -3.54 -2.75
CA ASN A 19 -4.63 -2.44 -3.26
C ASN A 19 -5.53 -2.89 -4.42
N TRP A 20 -4.98 -3.67 -5.35
CA TRP A 20 -5.73 -4.21 -6.48
C TRP A 20 -6.86 -5.15 -6.03
N ALA A 21 -6.57 -6.05 -5.10
CA ALA A 21 -7.53 -7.01 -4.58
C ALA A 21 -8.64 -6.33 -3.76
N ALA A 22 -8.28 -5.38 -2.89
CA ALA A 22 -9.26 -4.58 -2.15
C ALA A 22 -10.17 -3.82 -3.11
N TRP A 23 -9.60 -3.16 -4.13
CA TRP A 23 -10.40 -2.43 -5.11
C TRP A 23 -11.33 -3.35 -5.91
N ASN A 24 -10.81 -4.40 -6.55
CA ASN A 24 -11.60 -5.24 -7.46
C ASN A 24 -12.63 -6.12 -6.76
N PHE A 25 -12.31 -6.66 -5.58
CA PHE A 25 -13.20 -7.61 -4.90
C PHE A 25 -14.12 -6.97 -3.87
N VAL A 26 -13.74 -5.83 -3.29
CA VAL A 26 -14.52 -5.19 -2.22
C VAL A 26 -15.21 -3.95 -2.75
N TRP A 27 -14.43 -2.93 -3.12
CA TRP A 27 -14.91 -1.55 -3.25
C TRP A 27 -15.55 -1.24 -4.61
N LYS A 28 -15.09 -1.87 -5.70
CA LYS A 28 -15.69 -1.72 -7.04
C LYS A 28 -17.17 -2.10 -7.08
N ASN A 29 -17.60 -3.00 -6.20
CA ASN A 29 -18.98 -3.45 -6.14
C ASN A 29 -19.90 -2.52 -5.32
N GLU A 30 -19.32 -1.57 -4.59
CA GLU A 30 -20.05 -0.52 -3.86
C GLU A 30 -20.37 0.65 -4.80
N SER A 31 -19.49 0.96 -5.76
CA SER A 31 -19.67 2.08 -6.71
C SER A 31 -20.81 1.91 -7.71
N GLU A 32 -21.27 0.68 -7.98
CA GLU A 32 -22.47 0.47 -8.82
C GLU A 32 -23.77 0.96 -8.16
N SER A 33 -23.77 1.17 -6.83
CA SER A 33 -24.96 1.57 -6.07
C SER A 33 -25.06 3.09 -5.81
N SER A 34 -24.00 3.83 -6.10
CA SER A 34 -23.93 5.29 -5.94
C SER A 34 -23.76 5.92 -7.31
N ASN A 35 -24.69 6.78 -7.70
CA ASN A 35 -24.59 7.63 -8.88
C ASN A 35 -23.14 8.13 -9.06
N GLU A 36 -22.48 7.68 -10.12
CA GLU A 36 -21.09 8.01 -10.41
C GLU A 36 -20.98 9.53 -10.58
N GLU A 37 -20.54 10.24 -9.54
CA GLU A 37 -19.87 11.51 -9.76
C GLU A 37 -18.65 11.17 -10.63
N GLU A 38 -18.63 11.73 -11.84
CA GLU A 38 -17.59 11.52 -12.83
C GLU A 38 -16.26 12.00 -12.24
N ASN A 39 -15.53 11.08 -11.59
CA ASN A 39 -14.24 11.39 -10.98
C ASN A 39 -13.34 12.04 -12.05
N SER A 40 -12.84 13.23 -11.75
CA SER A 40 -11.97 14.00 -12.64
C SER A 40 -10.78 13.13 -13.09
N ILE A 41 -10.31 13.34 -14.32
CA ILE A 41 -9.13 12.64 -14.86
C ILE A 41 -7.95 12.76 -13.90
N THR A 42 -7.80 13.92 -13.24
CA THR A 42 -6.75 14.18 -12.26
C THR A 42 -6.87 13.28 -11.02
N ASP A 43 -8.09 12.99 -10.54
CA ASP A 43 -8.30 12.10 -9.39
C ASP A 43 -7.95 10.65 -9.75
N LYS A 44 -8.34 10.20 -10.95
CA LYS A 44 -7.99 8.86 -11.43
C LYS A 44 -6.47 8.65 -11.52
N VAL A 45 -5.75 9.65 -12.03
CA VAL A 45 -4.29 9.62 -12.13
C VAL A 45 -3.64 9.64 -10.74
N PHE A 46 -4.13 10.49 -9.84
CA PHE A 46 -3.64 10.54 -8.45
C PHE A 46 -3.83 9.21 -7.74
N TRP A 47 -5.02 8.62 -7.80
CA TRP A 47 -5.31 7.33 -7.17
C TRP A 47 -4.50 6.19 -7.76
N PHE A 48 -4.27 6.22 -9.07
CA PHE A 48 -3.39 5.26 -9.72
C PHE A 48 -1.94 5.41 -9.23
N GLY A 49 -1.40 6.63 -9.22
CA GLY A 49 -0.06 6.90 -8.70
C GLY A 49 0.09 6.50 -7.23
N PHE A 50 -0.86 6.89 -6.39
CA PHE A 50 -0.86 6.57 -4.97
C PHE A 50 -0.96 5.06 -4.70
N SER A 51 -1.78 4.33 -5.45
CA SER A 51 -2.04 2.91 -5.18
C SER A 51 -1.03 1.96 -5.81
N TYR A 52 -0.46 2.35 -6.97
CA TYR A 52 0.38 1.46 -7.79
C TYR A 52 1.82 1.96 -7.93
N LEU A 53 2.05 3.27 -8.01
CA LEU A 53 3.40 3.82 -8.18
C LEU A 53 4.10 4.08 -6.85
N LEU A 54 3.38 4.59 -5.84
CA LEU A 54 3.93 4.96 -4.54
C LEU A 54 4.55 3.77 -3.79
N PRO A 55 3.96 2.56 -3.80
CA PRO A 55 4.60 1.40 -3.19
C PRO A 55 5.94 0.99 -3.84
N PHE A 56 6.20 1.39 -5.10
CA PHE A 56 7.44 1.09 -5.82
C PHE A 56 8.52 2.17 -5.67
N LEU A 57 8.18 3.38 -5.20
CA LEU A 57 9.15 4.46 -4.95
C LEU A 57 10.38 3.99 -4.14
N PRO A 58 10.21 3.31 -2.98
CA PRO A 58 11.35 2.87 -2.18
C PRO A 58 12.25 1.88 -2.93
N THR A 59 11.64 0.98 -3.68
CA THR A 59 12.34 0.00 -4.53
C THR A 59 13.14 0.71 -5.62
N LEU A 60 12.58 1.73 -6.27
CA LEU A 60 13.31 2.52 -7.27
C LEU A 60 14.53 3.21 -6.64
N PHE A 61 14.39 3.79 -5.45
CA PHE A 61 15.53 4.38 -4.72
C PHE A 61 16.65 3.38 -4.44
N VAL A 62 16.32 2.14 -4.08
CA VAL A 62 17.32 1.08 -3.88
C VAL A 62 17.93 0.64 -5.21
N LEU A 63 17.15 0.58 -6.28
CA LEU A 63 17.57 0.15 -7.62
C LEU A 63 18.51 1.17 -8.28
N PHE A 64 18.27 2.47 -8.06
CA PHE A 64 19.20 3.53 -8.47
C PHE A 64 20.50 3.56 -7.65
N GLY A 65 20.56 2.81 -6.54
CA GLY A 65 21.79 2.41 -5.84
C GLY A 65 22.84 3.52 -5.71
N ASP A 66 24.08 3.21 -6.10
CA ASP A 66 25.22 4.12 -6.06
C ASP A 66 25.10 5.35 -6.97
N GLY A 67 24.30 5.27 -8.04
CA GLY A 67 24.06 6.40 -8.94
C GLY A 67 23.17 7.47 -8.27
N GLY A 68 22.15 7.03 -7.54
CA GLY A 68 21.27 7.91 -6.76
C GLY A 68 21.88 8.32 -5.41
N SER A 69 22.59 7.42 -4.73
CA SER A 69 23.25 7.71 -3.44
C SER A 69 24.45 8.65 -3.58
N LYS A 70 25.14 8.67 -4.74
CA LYS A 70 26.17 9.69 -5.04
C LYS A 70 25.57 11.06 -5.32
N ALA A 71 24.34 11.12 -5.87
CA ALA A 71 23.65 12.38 -6.14
C ALA A 71 22.99 12.98 -4.88
N LEU A 72 22.44 12.13 -4.00
CA LEU A 72 21.71 12.55 -2.79
C LEU A 72 22.53 12.45 -1.50
N GLY A 73 23.60 11.68 -1.49
CA GLY A 73 24.36 11.34 -0.29
C GLY A 73 23.81 10.09 0.42
N PRO A 74 24.68 9.17 0.91
CA PRO A 74 24.26 7.92 1.56
C PRO A 74 23.29 8.11 2.73
N SER A 75 23.50 9.15 3.54
CA SER A 75 22.65 9.48 4.68
C SER A 75 21.26 9.92 4.26
N LEU A 76 21.14 10.74 3.21
CA LEU A 76 19.84 11.23 2.74
C LEU A 76 19.03 10.10 2.11
N THR A 77 19.68 9.20 1.37
CA THR A 77 19.04 7.99 0.82
C THR A 77 18.50 7.11 1.94
N ASN A 78 19.26 6.90 3.02
CA ASN A 78 18.81 6.09 4.14
C ASN A 78 17.62 6.72 4.89
N TRP A 79 17.66 8.04 5.13
CA TRP A 79 16.56 8.77 5.74
C TRP A 79 15.30 8.74 4.87
N SER A 80 15.43 8.98 3.56
CA SER A 80 14.32 8.97 2.61
C SER A 80 13.64 7.61 2.58
N LEU A 81 14.42 6.52 2.49
CA LEU A 81 13.91 5.15 2.51
C LEU A 81 13.21 4.81 3.83
N SER A 82 13.73 5.30 4.96
CA SER A 82 13.11 5.11 6.27
C SER A 82 11.77 5.85 6.36
N ILE A 83 11.72 7.11 5.94
CA ILE A 83 10.49 7.91 5.92
C ILE A 83 9.44 7.26 5.00
N LEU A 84 9.83 6.88 3.80
CA LEU A 84 8.95 6.21 2.83
C LEU A 84 8.42 4.87 3.36
N SER A 85 9.27 4.06 4.01
CA SER A 85 8.85 2.78 4.60
C SER A 85 7.90 2.99 5.77
N GLY A 86 8.16 3.98 6.63
CA GLY A 86 7.26 4.33 7.73
C GLY A 86 5.91 4.85 7.23
N LEU A 87 5.93 5.71 6.21
CA LEU A 87 4.71 6.25 5.59
C LEU A 87 3.87 5.14 4.97
N LEU A 88 4.47 4.22 4.21
CA LEU A 88 3.77 3.07 3.62
C LEU A 88 3.23 2.10 4.68
N GLY A 89 4.02 1.83 5.73
CA GLY A 89 3.59 1.01 6.86
C GLY A 89 2.37 1.60 7.58
N PHE A 90 2.40 2.90 7.83
CA PHE A 90 1.30 3.60 8.49
C PHE A 90 0.06 3.73 7.60
N LEU A 91 0.22 4.01 6.30
CA LEU A 91 -0.89 4.08 5.35
C LEU A 91 -1.58 2.73 5.19
N MET A 92 -0.83 1.66 4.91
CA MET A 92 -1.37 0.31 4.77
C MET A 92 -2.00 -0.19 6.08
N GLY A 93 -1.32 0.04 7.21
CA GLY A 93 -1.85 -0.28 8.53
C GLY A 93 -3.13 0.51 8.87
N GLY A 94 -3.17 1.79 8.52
CA GLY A 94 -4.34 2.66 8.69
C GLY A 94 -5.54 2.21 7.85
N LEU A 95 -5.31 1.84 6.59
CA LEU A 95 -6.34 1.27 5.72
C LEU A 95 -6.89 -0.05 6.28
N ALA A 96 -6.01 -0.94 6.76
CA ALA A 96 -6.42 -2.18 7.39
C ALA A 96 -7.24 -1.96 8.67
N MET A 97 -6.80 -1.03 9.54
CA MET A 97 -7.54 -0.66 10.75
C MET A 97 -8.89 -0.03 10.44
N SER A 98 -8.97 0.81 9.40
CA SER A 98 -10.22 1.41 8.94
C SER A 98 -11.21 0.35 8.48
N SER A 99 -10.76 -0.59 7.63
CA SER A 99 -11.56 -1.74 7.16
C SER A 99 -12.02 -2.63 8.31
N TRP A 100 -11.15 -2.89 9.29
CA TRP A 100 -11.52 -3.66 10.48
C TRP A 100 -12.53 -2.92 11.38
N GLY A 101 -12.39 -1.60 11.51
CA GLY A 101 -13.34 -0.75 12.23
C GLY A 101 -14.73 -0.75 11.57
N TYR A 102 -14.76 -0.69 10.24
CA TYR A 102 -15.99 -0.84 9.46
C TYR A 102 -16.64 -2.21 9.71
N TYR A 103 -15.87 -3.30 9.62
CA TYR A 103 -16.34 -4.66 9.91
C TYR A 103 -16.90 -4.81 11.32
N ARG A 104 -16.26 -4.22 12.34
CA ARG A 104 -16.79 -4.29 13.72
C ARG A 104 -18.11 -3.53 13.90
N LYS A 105 -18.30 -2.41 13.21
CA LYS A 105 -19.51 -1.58 13.36
C LYS A 105 -20.69 -2.07 12.52
N LYS A 106 -20.44 -2.49 11.28
CA LYS A 106 -21.47 -2.83 10.28
C LYS A 106 -21.41 -4.28 9.81
N GLY A 107 -20.43 -5.07 10.27
CA GLY A 107 -20.22 -6.41 9.75
C GLY A 107 -19.99 -6.39 8.24
N THR A 108 -20.81 -7.16 7.52
CA THR A 108 -20.86 -7.18 6.06
C THR A 108 -22.22 -6.71 5.52
N SER A 109 -23.08 -6.13 6.37
CA SER A 109 -24.48 -5.84 6.01
C SER A 109 -24.64 -4.73 4.97
N GLY A 110 -23.57 -3.99 4.65
CA GLY A 110 -23.52 -2.99 3.57
C GLY A 110 -22.82 -3.47 2.29
N LEU A 111 -22.29 -4.70 2.26
CA LEU A 111 -21.55 -5.25 1.13
C LEU A 111 -22.38 -6.32 0.41
N LYS A 112 -22.28 -6.40 -0.93
CA LYS A 112 -22.79 -7.55 -1.68
C LYS A 112 -22.19 -8.85 -1.11
N ALA A 113 -22.96 -9.93 -1.09
CA ALA A 113 -22.57 -11.20 -0.49
C ALA A 113 -21.22 -11.74 -1.01
N GLU A 114 -20.89 -11.45 -2.28
CA GLU A 114 -19.60 -11.82 -2.87
C GLU A 114 -18.44 -10.97 -2.31
N SER A 115 -18.59 -9.63 -2.26
CA SER A 115 -17.58 -8.74 -1.66
C SER A 115 -17.30 -9.04 -0.19
N ALA A 116 -18.34 -9.43 0.55
CA ALA A 116 -18.23 -9.81 1.96
C ALA A 116 -17.30 -11.01 2.19
N LYS A 117 -17.27 -11.97 1.25
CA LYS A 117 -16.36 -13.13 1.32
C LYS A 117 -14.91 -12.70 1.15
N HIS A 118 -14.66 -11.71 0.29
CA HIS A 118 -13.29 -11.27 0.01
C HIS A 118 -12.74 -10.25 1.03
N PHE A 119 -13.62 -9.54 1.73
CA PHE A 119 -13.26 -8.47 2.67
C PHE A 119 -12.21 -8.88 3.72
N LYS A 120 -12.33 -10.08 4.31
CA LYS A 120 -11.45 -10.53 5.39
C LYS A 120 -10.02 -10.77 4.90
N TRP A 121 -9.86 -11.48 3.78
CA TRP A 121 -8.52 -11.81 3.28
C TRP A 121 -7.85 -10.60 2.62
N THR A 122 -8.61 -9.70 1.96
CA THR A 122 -8.03 -8.47 1.40
C THR A 122 -7.53 -7.56 2.52
N THR A 123 -8.30 -7.37 3.60
CA THR A 123 -7.87 -6.64 4.80
C THR A 123 -6.63 -7.28 5.45
N SER A 124 -6.57 -8.61 5.48
CA SER A 124 -5.40 -9.34 5.98
C SER A 124 -4.17 -9.11 5.10
N LEU A 125 -4.34 -9.08 3.77
CA LEU A 125 -3.27 -8.77 2.82
C LEU A 125 -2.74 -7.34 3.00
N THR A 126 -3.63 -6.37 3.24
CA THR A 126 -3.25 -4.98 3.53
C THR A 126 -2.51 -4.87 4.85
N THR A 127 -2.93 -5.64 5.85
CA THR A 127 -2.23 -5.73 7.15
C THR A 127 -0.82 -6.30 6.96
N LEU A 128 -0.70 -7.38 6.18
CA LEU A 128 0.59 -8.00 5.85
C LEU A 128 1.50 -7.00 5.12
N ALA A 129 0.98 -6.27 4.13
CA ALA A 129 1.72 -5.23 3.42
C ALA A 129 2.25 -4.17 4.39
N GLY A 130 1.41 -3.67 5.31
CA GLY A 130 1.82 -2.72 6.34
C GLY A 130 2.90 -3.28 7.28
N LEU A 131 2.76 -4.54 7.71
CA LEU A 131 3.77 -5.21 8.54
C LEU A 131 5.10 -5.38 7.79
N CYS A 132 5.09 -5.71 6.50
CA CYS A 132 6.31 -5.78 5.69
C CYS A 132 7.05 -4.43 5.66
N TRP A 133 6.32 -3.33 5.48
CA TRP A 133 6.92 -1.98 5.50
C TRP A 133 7.44 -1.58 6.87
N LEU A 134 6.73 -1.91 7.94
CA LEU A 134 7.21 -1.67 9.31
C LEU A 134 8.41 -2.53 9.66
N PHE A 135 8.44 -3.78 9.20
CA PHE A 135 9.61 -4.65 9.35
C PHE A 135 10.84 -4.05 8.66
N ILE A 136 10.69 -3.57 7.42
CA ILE A 136 11.76 -2.87 6.68
C ILE A 136 12.21 -1.60 7.43
N LEU A 137 11.28 -0.84 8.00
CA LEU A 137 11.61 0.34 8.81
C LEU A 137 12.44 -0.04 10.04
N VAL A 138 11.98 -1.03 10.81
CA VAL A 138 12.65 -1.48 12.04
C VAL A 138 14.04 -2.04 11.72
N SER A 139 14.18 -2.85 10.68
CA SER A 139 15.47 -3.42 10.26
C SER A 139 16.48 -2.38 9.76
N ARG A 140 16.06 -1.13 9.55
CA ARG A 140 16.93 -0.02 9.14
C ARG A 140 17.26 0.95 10.27
N LEU A 141 16.45 0.95 11.32
CA LEU A 141 16.64 1.80 12.50
C LEU A 141 17.52 1.15 13.57
N PHE A 142 17.57 -0.19 13.59
CA PHE A 142 18.36 -1.01 14.52
C PHE A 142 19.37 -1.86 13.75
#